data_AF-V6TGN8-F1
#
_entry.id   AF-V6TGN8-F1
#
_cell.length_a   1.000
_cell.length_b   1.000
_cell.length_c   1.000
_cell.angle_alpha   90.00
_cell.angle_beta   90.00
_cell.angle_gamma   90.00
#
_symmetry.space_group_name_H-M   'P 1'
#
loop_
_entity.id
_entity.type
_entity.pdbx_description
1 polymer ?
#
loop_
_entity_poly.entity_id
_entity_poly.type
_entity_poly.pdbx_seq_one_letter_code
_entity_poly.pdbx_strand_id
1 'polypeptide(L)'
;MKLYTCSRRMVRMTDVTRHFFIELKKVKSEPQNILNDMFTAWMIFIKNPKIIPQELIDKYQEIREAFQTLEFVSHDKQSRLDYNDRMKALCDFNSANEKSREEGLVEGEKNARMKMIINMLSKGLSIENVAEYSGLSMQEIENVKK
;
A
#
# COMPACT_ATOMS: atom_id res chain seq x y z
N MET A 1 36.46 -5.19 6.40
CA MET A 1 35.14 -4.55 6.23
C MET A 1 34.28 -5.43 5.32
N LYS A 2 33.41 -6.29 5.88
CA LYS A 2 32.60 -7.22 5.07
C LYS A 2 31.37 -6.47 4.56
N LEU A 3 31.35 -6.15 3.27
CA LEU A 3 30.20 -5.58 2.57
C LEU A 3 29.04 -6.58 2.65
N TYR A 4 27.91 -6.17 3.24
CA TYR A 4 26.69 -6.96 3.21
C TYR A 4 26.13 -6.90 1.78
N THR A 5 26.24 -8.00 1.05
CA THR A 5 25.62 -8.14 -0.28
C THR A 5 24.11 -8.28 -0.11
N CYS A 6 23.38 -7.20 -0.38
CA CYS A 6 21.91 -7.21 -0.45
C CYS A 6 21.48 -7.73 -1.83
N SER A 7 20.92 -8.94 -1.86
CA SER A 7 20.24 -9.48 -3.04
C SER A 7 18.90 -8.75 -3.19
N ARG A 8 18.83 -7.77 -4.08
CA ARG A 8 17.59 -7.03 -4.35
C ARG A 8 16.86 -7.69 -5.51
N ARG A 9 15.84 -8.49 -5.21
CA ARG A 9 14.97 -9.10 -6.22
C ARG A 9 13.65 -8.34 -6.28
N MET A 10 13.35 -7.76 -7.44
CA MET A 10 12.06 -7.13 -7.72
C MET A 10 11.17 -8.10 -8.46
N VAL A 11 9.94 -8.30 -7.98
CA VAL A 11 8.94 -9.13 -8.66
C VAL A 11 7.65 -8.31 -8.77
N ARG A 12 7.18 -8.16 -10.02
CA ARG A 12 5.86 -7.61 -10.31
C ARG A 12 4.85 -8.77 -10.25
N MET A 13 3.89 -8.71 -9.32
CA MET A 13 2.89 -9.77 -9.16
C MET A 13 1.56 -9.43 -9.83
N THR A 14 1.14 -8.17 -9.77
CA THR A 14 -0.02 -7.65 -10.50
C THR A 14 0.34 -6.32 -11.14
N ASP A 15 -0.58 -5.75 -11.93
CA ASP A 15 -0.40 -4.40 -12.49
C ASP A 15 -0.41 -3.30 -11.43
N VAL A 16 -0.89 -3.60 -10.21
CA VAL A 16 -1.08 -2.64 -9.11
C VAL A 16 -0.03 -2.81 -8.01
N THR A 17 0.45 -4.03 -7.74
CA THR A 17 1.40 -4.31 -6.64
C THR A 17 2.80 -4.72 -7.11
N ARG A 18 3.80 -3.99 -6.61
CA ARG A 18 5.23 -4.33 -6.73
C ARG A 18 5.77 -4.73 -5.36
N HIS A 19 6.40 -5.91 -5.30
CA HIS A 19 7.01 -6.41 -4.07
C HIS A 19 8.52 -6.27 -4.15
N PHE A 20 9.11 -5.75 -3.07
CA PHE A 20 10.55 -5.71 -2.88
C PHE A 20 10.93 -6.79 -1.88
N PHE A 21 11.66 -7.80 -2.34
CA PHE A 21 12.21 -8.81 -1.46
C PHE A 21 13.60 -8.36 -1.03
N ILE A 22 13.74 -8.07 0.27
CA ILE A 22 15.01 -7.76 0.92
C ILE A 22 15.39 -8.98 1.75
N GLU A 23 16.37 -9.75 1.26
CA GLU A 23 16.86 -10.93 1.96
C GLU A 23 17.90 -10.51 3.01
N LEU A 24 17.52 -10.61 4.28
CA LEU A 24 18.40 -10.38 5.42
C LEU A 24 19.00 -11.69 5.92
N LYS A 25 20.20 -11.64 6.52
CA LYS A 25 20.78 -12.81 7.19
C LYS A 25 19.86 -13.24 8.32
N LYS A 26 19.49 -14.53 8.33
CA LYS A 26 18.67 -15.11 9.40
C LYS A 26 19.37 -14.93 10.75
N VAL A 27 18.59 -14.56 11.77
CA VAL A 27 19.07 -14.49 13.15
C VAL A 27 19.47 -15.89 13.60
N LYS A 28 20.75 -16.03 14.00
CA LYS A 28 21.26 -17.26 14.60
C LYS A 28 20.90 -17.25 16.08
N SER A 29 20.07 -18.18 16.49
CA SER A 29 19.74 -18.38 17.90
C SER A 29 20.83 -19.23 18.54
N GLU A 30 21.95 -18.62 18.93
CA GLU A 30 22.93 -19.26 19.82
C GLU A 30 22.52 -19.02 21.28
N PRO A 31 22.54 -20.04 22.17
CA PRO A 31 22.00 -19.96 23.53
C PRO A 31 22.47 -18.76 24.35
N GLN A 32 23.72 -18.35 24.16
CA GLN A 32 24.38 -17.30 24.93
C GLN A 32 23.94 -15.88 24.53
N ASN A 33 23.41 -15.70 23.31
CA ASN A 33 22.92 -14.40 22.81
C ASN A 33 21.41 -14.19 23.02
N ILE A 34 20.69 -15.21 23.49
CA ILE A 34 19.24 -15.19 23.65
C ILE A 34 18.80 -14.18 24.71
N LEU A 35 19.61 -13.99 25.75
CA LEU A 35 19.20 -13.33 26.99
C LEU A 35 19.61 -11.86 27.12
N ASN A 36 20.34 -11.26 26.16
CA ASN A 36 20.98 -9.96 26.40
C ASN A 36 20.50 -8.78 25.54
N ASP A 37 19.59 -9.00 24.59
CA ASP A 37 19.13 -7.96 23.68
C ASP A 37 17.61 -8.05 23.42
N MET A 38 16.91 -6.92 23.59
CA MET A 38 15.48 -6.79 23.32
C MET A 38 15.15 -7.13 21.86
N PHE A 39 16.05 -6.81 20.92
CA PHE A 39 15.86 -7.18 19.51
C PHE A 39 15.84 -8.71 19.33
N THR A 40 16.73 -9.44 20.01
CA THR A 40 16.75 -10.91 19.95
C THR A 40 15.48 -11.50 20.54
N ALA A 41 14.96 -10.92 21.63
CA ALA A 41 13.69 -11.34 22.23
C ALA A 41 12.52 -11.21 21.24
N TRP A 42 12.41 -10.07 20.56
CA TRP A 42 11.42 -9.86 19.50
C TRP A 42 11.61 -10.80 18.31
N MET A 43 12.84 -11.04 17.88
CA MET A 43 13.12 -11.94 16.76
C MET A 43 12.76 -13.40 17.10
N ILE A 44 12.92 -13.83 18.36
CA ILE A 44 12.47 -15.15 18.83
C ILE A 44 10.94 -15.21 18.87
N PHE A 45 10.29 -14.19 19.44
CA PHE A 45 8.83 -14.06 19.49
C PHE A 45 8.21 -14.15 18.08
N ILE A 46 8.71 -13.37 17.13
CA ILE A 46 8.21 -13.35 15.75
C ILE A 46 8.49 -14.67 15.02
N LYS A 47 9.65 -15.30 15.26
CA LYS A 47 10.01 -16.56 14.63
C LYS A 47 9.11 -17.71 15.08
N ASN A 48 8.82 -17.81 16.37
CA ASN A 48 7.88 -18.79 16.90
C ASN A 48 7.29 -18.32 18.24
N PRO A 49 6.07 -17.77 18.25
CA PRO A 49 5.51 -17.22 19.47
C PRO A 49 5.05 -18.29 20.47
N LYS A 50 4.99 -19.57 20.07
CA LYS A 50 4.62 -20.68 20.98
C LYS A 50 5.79 -21.21 21.80
N ILE A 51 7.02 -20.94 21.37
CA ILE A 51 8.24 -21.48 21.98
C ILE A 51 9.11 -20.30 22.40
N ILE A 52 8.62 -19.54 23.36
CA ILE A 52 9.35 -18.43 23.96
C ILE A 52 9.86 -18.91 25.32
N PRO A 53 11.17 -18.83 25.59
CA PRO A 53 11.70 -19.09 26.92
C PRO A 53 11.02 -18.20 27.97
N GLN A 54 10.53 -18.80 29.06
CA GLN A 54 9.85 -18.07 30.13
C GLN A 54 10.70 -16.92 30.69
N GLU A 55 12.01 -17.14 30.76
CA GLU A 55 13.01 -16.15 31.16
C GLU A 55 12.94 -14.83 30.35
N LEU A 56 12.56 -14.88 29.07
CA LEU A 56 12.40 -13.68 28.24
C LEU A 56 11.07 -12.96 28.50
N ILE A 57 10.01 -13.72 28.79
CA ILE A 57 8.70 -13.19 29.14
C ILE A 57 8.77 -12.46 30.49
N ASP A 58 9.48 -13.07 31.44
CA ASP A 58 9.63 -12.52 32.79
C ASP A 58 10.59 -11.31 32.81
N LYS A 59 11.57 -11.29 31.90
CA LYS A 59 12.55 -10.19 31.79
C LYS A 59 11.99 -8.95 31.09
N TYR A 60 11.20 -9.10 30.03
CA TYR A 60 10.71 -7.99 29.21
C TYR A 60 9.19 -7.89 29.25
N GLN A 61 8.68 -6.81 29.85
CA GLN A 61 7.25 -6.57 29.97
C GLN A 61 6.56 -6.49 28.61
N GLU A 62 7.21 -5.88 27.61
CA GLU A 62 6.68 -5.71 26.26
C GLU A 62 6.44 -7.05 25.57
N ILE A 63 7.34 -8.03 25.79
CA ILE A 63 7.19 -9.39 25.25
C ILE A 63 6.03 -10.11 25.94
N ARG A 64 5.85 -9.91 27.25
CA ARG A 64 4.73 -10.47 28.00
C ARG A 64 3.39 -9.91 27.51
N GLU A 65 3.28 -8.60 27.34
CA GLU A 65 2.06 -7.95 26.83
C GLU A 65 1.74 -8.42 25.41
N ALA A 66 2.75 -8.53 24.54
CA ALA A 66 2.59 -9.06 23.19
C ALA A 66 2.12 -10.52 23.19
N PHE A 67 2.65 -11.35 24.09
CA PHE A 67 2.23 -12.74 24.25
C PHE A 67 0.78 -12.85 24.73
N GLN A 68 0.39 -12.10 25.76
CA GLN A 68 -0.98 -12.07 26.26
C GLN A 68 -1.98 -11.58 25.20
N THR A 69 -1.61 -10.54 24.45
CA THR A 69 -2.40 -10.04 23.33
C THR A 69 -2.56 -11.09 22.25
N LEU A 70 -1.47 -11.78 21.90
CA LEU A 70 -1.52 -12.86 20.92
C LEU A 70 -2.41 -14.01 21.39
N GLU A 71 -2.31 -14.40 22.66
CA GLU A 71 -3.14 -15.43 23.25
C GLU A 71 -4.62 -15.05 23.20
N PHE A 72 -4.95 -13.81 23.60
CA PHE A 72 -6.30 -13.26 23.52
C PHE A 72 -6.85 -13.26 22.08
N VAL A 73 -6.06 -12.75 21.12
CA VAL A 73 -6.46 -12.69 19.70
C VAL A 73 -6.53 -14.09 19.06
N SER A 74 -5.78 -15.06 19.59
CA SER A 74 -5.77 -16.44 19.08
C SER A 74 -6.87 -17.32 19.66
N HIS A 75 -7.53 -16.90 20.74
CA HIS A 75 -8.55 -17.72 21.42
C HIS A 75 -9.79 -17.98 20.55
N ASP A 76 -10.32 -16.96 19.87
CA ASP A 76 -11.50 -17.12 19.02
C ASP A 76 -11.17 -16.91 17.53
N LYS A 77 -10.96 -18.04 16.85
CA LYS A 77 -10.69 -18.06 15.41
C LYS A 77 -11.84 -17.44 14.62
N GLN A 78 -13.09 -17.61 15.04
CA GLN A 78 -14.25 -17.14 14.28
C GLN A 78 -14.35 -15.62 14.34
N SER A 79 -14.33 -15.03 15.54
CA SER A 79 -14.32 -13.57 15.69
C SER A 79 -13.15 -12.91 14.96
N ARG A 80 -11.97 -13.55 14.92
CA ARG A 80 -10.81 -13.04 14.18
C ARG A 80 -11.01 -13.06 12.66
N LEU A 81 -11.64 -14.11 12.14
CA LEU A 81 -11.99 -14.19 10.71
C LEU A 81 -12.99 -13.09 10.36
N ASP A 82 -14.06 -12.95 11.14
CA ASP A 82 -15.09 -11.94 10.92
C ASP A 82 -14.50 -10.51 10.97
N TYR A 83 -13.58 -10.26 11.90
CA TYR A 83 -12.84 -9.00 11.98
C TYR A 83 -11.97 -8.74 10.74
N ASN A 84 -11.18 -9.74 10.31
CA ASN A 84 -10.31 -9.61 9.14
C ASN A 84 -11.11 -9.40 7.85
N ASP A 85 -12.22 -10.11 7.70
CA ASP A 85 -13.12 -9.97 6.55
C ASP A 85 -13.72 -8.57 6.50
N ARG A 86 -14.14 -8.04 7.65
CA ARG A 86 -14.59 -6.64 7.76
C ARG A 86 -13.49 -5.65 7.39
N MET A 87 -12.27 -5.82 7.92
CA MET A 87 -11.15 -4.93 7.61
C MET A 87 -10.81 -4.96 6.12
N LYS A 88 -10.83 -6.14 5.51
CA LYS A 88 -10.64 -6.31 4.07
C LYS A 88 -11.71 -5.56 3.28
N ALA A 89 -12.98 -5.72 3.63
CA ALA A 89 -14.08 -5.03 2.96
C ALA A 89 -13.97 -3.50 3.06
N LEU A 90 -13.52 -2.96 4.20
CA LEU A 90 -13.26 -1.53 4.37
C LEU A 90 -12.12 -1.03 3.49
N CYS A 91 -11.02 -1.78 3.41
CA CYS A 91 -9.91 -1.47 2.51
C CYS A 91 -10.37 -1.47 1.05
N ASP A 92 -11.09 -2.51 0.62
CA ASP A 92 -11.63 -2.63 -0.74
C ASP A 92 -12.54 -1.44 -1.09
N PHE A 93 -13.43 -1.05 -0.17
CA PHE A 93 -14.31 0.11 -0.32
C PHE A 93 -13.54 1.43 -0.46
N ASN A 94 -12.55 1.66 0.42
CA ASN A 94 -11.74 2.88 0.38
C ASN A 94 -10.94 2.99 -0.91
N SER A 95 -10.30 1.89 -1.34
CA SER A 95 -9.57 1.85 -2.61
C SER A 95 -10.48 2.07 -3.81
N ALA A 96 -11.69 1.49 -3.80
CA ALA A 96 -12.67 1.72 -4.86
C ALA A 96 -13.13 3.18 -4.92
N ASN A 97 -13.38 3.82 -3.77
CA ASN A 97 -13.77 5.23 -3.71
C ASN A 97 -12.66 6.17 -4.18
N GLU A 98 -11.42 5.91 -3.77
CA GLU A 98 -10.28 6.71 -4.20
C GLU A 98 -10.12 6.67 -5.72
N LYS A 99 -10.16 5.46 -6.29
CA LYS A 99 -10.13 5.26 -7.74
C LYS A 99 -11.30 5.95 -8.44
N SER A 100 -12.52 5.79 -7.92
CA SER A 100 -13.72 6.42 -8.52
C SER A 100 -13.63 7.95 -8.49
N ARG A 101 -13.05 8.52 -7.44
CA ARG A 101 -12.83 9.97 -7.33
C ARG A 101 -11.79 10.45 -8.34
N GLU A 102 -10.69 9.72 -8.51
CA GLU A 102 -9.65 10.04 -9.48
C GLU A 102 -10.18 9.97 -10.91
N GLU A 103 -10.87 8.88 -11.27
CA GLU A 103 -11.53 8.72 -12.57
C GLU A 103 -12.57 9.82 -12.82
N GLY A 104 -13.39 10.14 -11.82
CA GLY A 104 -14.39 11.21 -11.92
C GLY A 104 -13.78 12.61 -12.09
N LEU A 105 -12.62 12.90 -11.49
CA LEU A 105 -11.91 14.16 -11.70
C LEU A 105 -11.35 14.24 -13.12
N VAL A 106 -10.72 13.18 -13.61
CA VAL A 106 -10.16 13.11 -14.97
C VAL A 106 -11.27 13.24 -16.02
N GLU A 107 -12.37 12.50 -15.85
CA GLU A 107 -13.52 12.59 -16.76
C GLU A 107 -14.20 13.95 -16.67
N GLY A 108 -14.30 14.53 -15.47
CA GLY A 108 -14.82 15.88 -15.25
C GLY A 108 -14.00 16.95 -15.98
N GLU A 109 -12.67 16.91 -15.88
CA GLU A 109 -11.79 17.84 -16.60
C GLU A 109 -11.91 17.67 -18.12
N LYS A 110 -11.92 16.43 -18.60
CA LYS A 110 -12.09 16.12 -20.03
C LYS A 110 -13.43 16.66 -20.55
N ASN A 111 -14.52 16.43 -19.82
CA ASN A 111 -15.85 16.90 -20.18
C ASN A 111 -15.96 18.43 -20.14
N ALA A 112 -15.35 19.09 -19.15
CA ALA A 112 -15.31 20.55 -19.07
C ALA A 112 -14.55 21.14 -20.26
N ARG A 113 -13.41 20.55 -20.61
CA ARG A 113 -12.58 20.95 -21.76
C ARG A 113 -13.34 20.80 -23.08
N MET A 114 -14.03 19.67 -23.30
CA MET A 114 -14.86 19.48 -24.49
C MET A 114 -16.01 20.49 -24.58
N LYS A 115 -16.75 20.70 -23.48
CA LYS A 115 -17.84 21.69 -23.43
C LYS A 115 -17.34 23.11 -23.75
N MET A 116 -16.16 23.48 -23.23
CA MET A 116 -15.55 24.77 -23.54
C MET A 116 -15.28 24.94 -25.04
N ILE A 117 -14.67 23.95 -25.69
CA ILE A 117 -14.37 23.96 -27.13
C ILE A 117 -15.66 24.06 -27.95
N ILE A 118 -16.66 23.22 -27.64
CA ILE A 118 -17.96 23.23 -28.33
C ILE A 118 -18.61 24.61 -28.20
N ASN A 119 -18.61 25.19 -27.00
CA ASN A 119 -19.16 26.53 -26.77
C ASN A 119 -18.42 27.61 -27.57
N MET A 120 -17.09 27.56 -27.62
CA MET A 120 -16.30 28.52 -28.40
C MET A 120 -16.58 28.39 -29.90
N LEU A 121 -16.59 27.17 -30.44
CA LEU A 121 -16.91 26.92 -31.85
C LEU A 121 -18.34 27.33 -32.19
N SER A 122 -19.31 27.07 -31.31
CA SER A 122 -20.71 27.49 -31.49
C SER A 122 -20.89 29.01 -31.57
N LYS A 123 -19.98 29.77 -30.95
CA LYS A 123 -19.94 31.23 -31.00
C LYS A 123 -19.19 31.78 -32.22
N GLY A 124 -18.72 30.91 -33.12
CA GLY A 124 -18.06 31.29 -34.37
C GLY A 124 -16.57 31.65 -34.23
N LEU A 125 -15.91 31.27 -33.13
CA LEU A 125 -14.46 31.39 -33.00
C LEU A 125 -13.76 30.45 -33.99
N SER A 126 -12.69 30.94 -34.63
CA SER A 126 -11.86 30.12 -35.52
C SER A 126 -11.05 29.10 -34.71
N ILE A 127 -10.59 28.03 -35.38
CA ILE A 127 -9.85 26.94 -34.73
C ILE A 127 -8.53 27.46 -34.13
N GLU A 128 -7.90 28.44 -34.78
CA GLU A 128 -6.67 29.08 -34.33
C GLU A 128 -6.90 29.83 -33.00
N ASN A 129 -7.97 30.61 -32.91
CA ASN A 129 -8.31 31.34 -31.68
C ASN A 129 -8.67 30.37 -30.53
N VAL A 130 -9.35 29.26 -30.84
CA VAL A 130 -9.65 28.23 -29.84
C VAL A 130 -8.37 27.55 -29.35
N ALA A 131 -7.42 27.25 -30.24
CA ALA A 131 -6.12 26.70 -29.86
C ALA A 131 -5.33 27.66 -28.95
N GLU A 132 -5.32 28.94 -29.29
CA GLU A 132 -4.66 29.99 -28.49
C GLU A 132 -5.27 30.11 -27.08
N TYR A 133 -6.59 30.19 -26.96
CA TYR A 133 -7.26 30.38 -25.67
C TYR A 133 -7.30 29.12 -24.79
N SER A 134 -7.35 27.93 -25.40
CA SER A 134 -7.43 26.67 -24.68
C SER A 134 -6.06 26.04 -24.39
N GLY A 135 -5.00 26.48 -25.09
CA GLY A 135 -3.67 25.88 -25.04
C GLY A 135 -3.59 24.48 -25.65
N LEU A 136 -4.60 24.08 -26.43
CA LEU A 136 -4.70 22.76 -27.06
C LEU A 136 -4.16 22.77 -28.48
N SER A 137 -3.71 21.60 -28.94
CA SER A 137 -3.30 21.41 -30.32
C SER A 137 -4.51 21.45 -31.27
N MET A 138 -4.30 21.88 -32.51
CA MET A 138 -5.36 21.89 -33.52
C MET A 138 -5.95 20.48 -33.74
N GLN A 139 -5.15 19.42 -33.62
CA GLN A 139 -5.60 18.03 -33.72
C GLN A 139 -6.58 17.65 -32.60
N GLU A 140 -6.33 18.09 -31.36
CA GLU A 140 -7.25 17.85 -30.24
C GLU A 140 -8.60 18.54 -30.43
N ILE A 141 -8.59 19.76 -30.99
CA ILE A 141 -9.82 20.53 -31.28
C ILE A 141 -10.61 19.87 -32.41
N GLU A 142 -9.94 19.40 -33.46
CA GLU A 142 -10.57 18.69 -34.57
C GLU A 142 -11.21 17.37 -34.14
N ASN A 143 -10.58 16.66 -33.20
CA ASN A 143 -11.13 15.42 -32.65
C ASN A 143 -12.41 15.64 -31.83
N VAL A 144 -12.65 16.83 -31.29
CA VAL A 144 -13.89 17.20 -30.59
C VAL A 144 -15.01 17.57 -31.56
N LYS A 145 -14.68 17.95 -32.80
CA LYS A 145 -15.64 18.32 -33.85
C LYS A 145 -16.26 17.10 -34.57
N LYS A 146 -15.60 15.93 -34.49
CA LYS A 146 -16.12 14.66 -35.02
C LYS A 146 -17.27 14.14 -34.16
#